data_AF-A0A952H2F9-F1
#
_entry.id   AF-A0A952H2F9-F1
#
_cell.length_a   1.000
_cell.length_b   1.000
_cell.length_c   1.000
_cell.angle_alpha   90.00
_cell.angle_beta   90.00
_cell.angle_gamma   90.00
#
_symmetry.space_group_name_H-M   'P 1'
#
loop_
_entity.id
_entity.type
_entity.pdbx_description
1 polymer ?
#
loop_
_entity_poly.entity_id
_entity_poly.type
_entity_poly.pdbx_seq_one_letter_code
_entity_poly.pdbx_strand_id
1 'polypeptide(L)'
;MTQRALIPVTNRGYVVGEHHHRAKLTDHDVELILALRNENVSQAKVAEKFECSRRTVRDIESGRYRSARPDGYRQKRPPRSRERERQLASRWPSRIKPAKASEFELIPQSETACAPPQAVSENAL
;
A
#
# COMPACT_ATOMS: atom_id res chain seq x y z
N MET A 1 9.21 19.03 -1.75
CA MET A 1 7.78 19.24 -2.06
C MET A 1 7.00 18.01 -1.64
N THR A 2 6.03 18.12 -0.74
CA THR A 2 5.20 16.97 -0.33
C THR A 2 4.13 16.73 -1.38
N GLN A 3 4.27 15.68 -2.19
CA GLN A 3 3.26 15.31 -3.18
C GLN A 3 1.95 14.95 -2.47
N ARG A 4 0.83 15.47 -2.98
CA ARG A 4 -0.51 15.15 -2.49
C ARG A 4 -0.95 13.83 -3.11
N ALA A 5 -1.28 12.83 -2.29
CA ALA A 5 -1.84 11.58 -2.77
C ALA A 5 -3.29 11.79 -3.25
N LEU A 6 -3.65 11.23 -4.40
CA LEU A 6 -5.02 11.25 -4.94
C LEU A 6 -5.79 10.02 -4.42
N ILE A 7 -7.05 10.23 -4.01
CA ILE A 7 -7.94 9.17 -3.53
C ILE A 7 -9.11 9.04 -4.52
N PRO A 8 -9.32 7.88 -5.17
CA PRO A 8 -10.47 7.64 -6.04
C PRO A 8 -11.79 7.71 -5.25
N VAL A 9 -12.78 8.41 -5.80
CA VAL A 9 -14.12 8.56 -5.21
C VAL A 9 -15.21 8.31 -6.24
N THR A 10 -16.37 7.82 -5.79
CA THR A 10 -17.60 7.75 -6.59
C THR A 10 -18.31 9.09 -6.68
N ASN A 11 -19.34 9.19 -7.51
CA ASN A 11 -20.20 10.37 -7.68
C ASN A 11 -20.86 10.82 -6.36
N ARG A 12 -21.10 9.89 -5.44
CA ARG A 12 -21.63 10.13 -4.09
C ARG A 12 -20.54 10.49 -3.07
N GLY A 13 -19.27 10.56 -3.50
CA GLY A 13 -18.12 10.89 -2.65
C GLY A 13 -17.60 9.74 -1.80
N TYR A 14 -18.05 8.50 -2.03
CA TYR A 14 -17.51 7.32 -1.34
C TYR A 14 -16.15 6.95 -1.91
N VAL A 15 -15.22 6.61 -1.02
CA VAL A 15 -13.88 6.18 -1.42
C VAL A 15 -13.93 4.79 -2.04
N VAL A 16 -13.21 4.58 -3.13
CA VAL A 16 -13.19 3.33 -3.90
C VAL A 16 -11.88 2.57 -3.65
N GLY A 17 -11.90 1.25 -3.88
CA GLY A 17 -10.69 0.42 -3.86
C GLY A 17 -10.06 0.28 -2.48
N GLU A 18 -8.74 0.09 -2.45
CA GLU A 18 -7.93 -0.05 -1.22
C GLU A 18 -8.12 1.09 -0.20
N HIS A 19 -8.54 2.26 -0.64
CA HIS A 19 -8.70 3.42 0.24
C HIS A 19 -10.01 3.43 1.04
N HIS A 20 -10.92 2.48 0.78
CA HIS A 20 -12.15 2.35 1.57
C HIS A 20 -11.83 1.93 3.02
N HIS A 21 -12.45 2.56 4.02
CA HIS A 21 -12.17 2.35 5.45
C HIS A 21 -12.35 0.89 5.95
N ARG A 22 -13.05 0.04 5.19
CA ARG A 22 -13.25 -1.39 5.47
C ARG A 22 -12.45 -2.31 4.54
N ALA A 23 -11.60 -1.75 3.68
CA ALA A 23 -10.75 -2.52 2.79
C ALA A 23 -9.75 -3.32 3.63
N LYS A 24 -9.76 -4.64 3.44
CA LYS A 24 -8.75 -5.56 3.99
C LYS A 24 -7.73 -6.01 2.95
N LEU A 25 -8.06 -5.84 1.68
CA LEU A 25 -7.24 -6.20 0.53
C LEU A 25 -6.82 -4.92 -0.17
N THR A 26 -5.53 -4.85 -0.52
CA THR A 26 -4.96 -3.78 -1.36
C THR A 26 -5.30 -4.03 -2.83
N ASP A 27 -5.09 -3.04 -3.69
CA ASP A 27 -5.34 -3.21 -5.13
C ASP A 27 -4.36 -4.25 -5.72
N HIS A 28 -3.13 -4.31 -5.20
CA HIS A 28 -2.14 -5.34 -5.56
C HIS A 28 -2.58 -6.76 -5.18
N ASP A 29 -3.17 -6.94 -4.00
CA ASP A 29 -3.68 -8.25 -3.57
C ASP A 29 -4.80 -8.74 -4.50
N VAL A 30 -5.65 -7.83 -4.97
CA VAL A 30 -6.74 -8.16 -5.90
C VAL A 30 -6.18 -8.63 -7.24
N GLU A 31 -5.13 -7.97 -7.77
CA GLU A 31 -4.45 -8.40 -8.99
C GLU A 31 -3.83 -9.79 -8.84
N LEU A 32 -3.16 -10.06 -7.70
CA LEU A 32 -2.58 -11.37 -7.41
C LEU A 32 -3.65 -12.47 -7.31
N ILE A 33 -4.79 -12.18 -6.68
CA ILE A 33 -5.92 -13.10 -6.61
C ILE A 33 -6.40 -13.45 -8.02
N LEU A 34 -6.57 -12.46 -8.89
CA LEU A 34 -6.99 -12.68 -10.28
C LEU A 34 -5.98 -13.50 -11.07
N ALA A 35 -4.67 -13.23 -10.90
CA ALA A 35 -3.61 -14.03 -11.52
C ALA A 35 -3.66 -15.50 -11.08
N LEU A 36 -3.78 -15.77 -9.78
CA LEU A 36 -3.89 -17.13 -9.25
C LEU A 36 -5.16 -17.85 -9.72
N ARG A 37 -6.26 -17.12 -9.89
CA ARG A 37 -7.50 -17.68 -10.45
C ARG A 37 -7.34 -18.02 -11.93
N ASN A 38 -6.59 -17.22 -12.70
CA ASN A 38 -6.23 -17.55 -14.07
C ASN A 38 -5.33 -18.80 -14.18
N GLU A 39 -4.47 -19.02 -13.19
CA GLU A 39 -3.67 -20.25 -13.04
C GLU A 39 -4.49 -21.47 -12.57
N ASN A 40 -5.83 -21.35 -12.46
CA ASN A 40 -6.75 -22.39 -11.98
C ASN A 40 -6.53 -22.84 -10.52
N VAL A 41 -5.88 -22.03 -9.68
CA VAL A 41 -5.78 -22.32 -8.24
C VAL A 41 -7.17 -22.25 -7.61
N SER A 42 -7.54 -23.23 -6.77
CA SER A 42 -8.87 -23.30 -6.16
C SER A 42 -9.17 -22.10 -5.26
N GLN A 43 -10.43 -21.64 -5.25
CA GLN A 43 -10.88 -20.51 -4.42
C GLN A 43 -10.60 -20.73 -2.92
N ALA A 44 -10.62 -21.99 -2.46
CA ALA A 44 -10.34 -22.33 -1.06
C ALA A 44 -8.87 -22.04 -0.69
N LYS A 45 -7.93 -22.43 -1.56
CA LYS A 45 -6.50 -22.21 -1.34
C LYS A 45 -6.12 -20.73 -1.43
N VAL A 46 -6.76 -19.99 -2.33
CA VAL A 46 -6.60 -18.53 -2.40
C VAL A 46 -7.17 -17.86 -1.15
N ALA A 47 -8.36 -18.27 -0.71
CA ALA A 47 -8.99 -17.74 0.50
C ALA A 47 -8.12 -17.94 1.74
N GLU A 48 -7.50 -19.11 1.89
CA GLU A 48 -6.56 -19.43 2.96
C GLU A 48 -5.30 -18.55 2.91
N LYS A 49 -4.69 -18.39 1.72
CA LYS A 49 -3.47 -17.60 1.54
C LYS A 49 -3.64 -16.10 1.83
N PHE A 50 -4.80 -15.54 1.49
CA PHE A 50 -5.12 -14.12 1.68
C PHE A 50 -6.00 -13.85 2.91
N GLU A 51 -6.20 -14.86 3.76
CA GLU A 51 -7.01 -14.79 4.99
C GLU A 51 -8.40 -14.15 4.78
N CYS A 52 -9.02 -14.48 3.64
CA CYS A 52 -10.29 -13.90 3.23
C CYS A 52 -11.38 -14.98 3.07
N SER A 53 -12.63 -14.57 3.04
CA SER A 53 -13.72 -15.54 2.85
C SER A 53 -13.73 -16.05 1.40
N ARG A 54 -14.07 -17.33 1.20
CA ARG A 54 -14.28 -17.89 -0.16
C ARG A 54 -15.26 -17.06 -1.00
N ARG A 55 -16.28 -16.48 -0.35
CA ARG A 55 -17.24 -15.59 -1.00
C ARG A 55 -16.58 -14.31 -1.51
N THR A 56 -15.63 -13.74 -0.76
CA THR A 56 -14.84 -12.58 -1.17
C THR A 56 -14.06 -12.88 -2.46
N VAL A 57 -13.39 -14.03 -2.54
CA VAL A 57 -12.66 -14.46 -3.75
C VAL A 57 -13.59 -14.56 -4.95
N ARG A 58 -14.75 -15.21 -4.78
CA ARG A 58 -15.77 -15.34 -5.84
C ARG A 58 -16.33 -13.98 -6.29
N ASP A 59 -16.56 -13.07 -5.34
CA ASP A 59 -17.12 -11.76 -5.64
C ASP A 59 -16.09 -10.84 -6.34
N ILE A 60 -14.78 -11.06 -6.10
CA ILE A 60 -13.67 -10.45 -6.86
C ILE A 60 -13.60 -11.02 -8.28
N GLU A 61 -13.60 -12.35 -8.42
CA GLU A 61 -13.54 -13.05 -9.71
C GLU A 61 -14.70 -12.66 -10.63
N SER A 62 -15.92 -12.57 -10.08
CA SER A 62 -17.11 -12.16 -10.84
C SER A 62 -17.20 -10.66 -11.10
N GLY A 63 -16.25 -9.86 -10.59
CA GLY A 63 -16.27 -8.41 -10.69
C GLY A 63 -17.49 -7.77 -10.00
N ARG A 64 -18.14 -8.45 -9.04
CA ARG A 64 -19.25 -7.86 -8.27
C ARG A 64 -18.74 -6.88 -7.20
N TYR A 65 -17.56 -7.14 -6.65
CA TYR A 65 -16.95 -6.31 -5.61
C TYR A 65 -15.62 -5.75 -6.15
N ARG A 66 -15.32 -4.48 -5.84
CA ARG A 66 -14.11 -3.74 -6.29
C ARG A 66 -14.00 -3.36 -7.77
N SER A 67 -14.98 -3.68 -8.63
CA SER A 67 -15.00 -3.25 -10.05
C SER A 67 -15.53 -1.83 -10.28
N ALA A 68 -15.92 -1.13 -9.21
CA ALA A 68 -16.44 0.23 -9.31
C ALA A 68 -15.39 1.15 -9.93
N ARG A 69 -15.74 1.79 -11.04
CA ARG A 69 -14.88 2.80 -11.66
C ARG A 69 -14.91 4.07 -10.81
N PRO A 70 -13.77 4.75 -10.60
CA PRO A 70 -13.77 6.04 -9.95
C PRO A 70 -14.46 7.07 -10.85
N ASP A 71 -15.39 7.85 -10.29
CA ASP A 71 -16.02 8.98 -10.97
C ASP A 71 -15.18 10.27 -10.84
N GLY A 72 -14.28 10.30 -9.86
CA GLY A 72 -13.36 11.42 -9.65
C GLY A 72 -12.28 11.10 -8.61
N TYR A 73 -11.46 12.11 -8.29
CA TYR A 73 -10.36 11.99 -7.33
C TYR A 73 -10.40 13.11 -6.30
N ARG A 74 -10.21 12.75 -5.03
CA ARG A 74 -10.07 13.68 -3.90
C ARG A 74 -8.62 13.72 -3.44
N GLN A 75 -8.06 14.91 -3.25
CA GLN A 75 -6.73 15.06 -2.68
C GLN A 75 -6.73 14.64 -1.20
N LYS A 76 -5.86 13.69 -0.83
CA LYS A 76 -5.52 13.45 0.58
C LYS A 76 -4.75 14.68 1.05
N ARG A 77 -5.19 15.29 2.17
CA ARG A 77 -4.34 16.27 2.84
C ARG A 77 -3.03 15.57 3.19
N PRO A 78 -1.86 16.09 2.77
CA PRO A 78 -0.60 15.52 3.20
C PRO A 78 -0.58 15.54 4.73
N PRO A 79 0.01 14.52 5.39
CA PRO A 79 0.27 14.62 6.82
C PRO A 79 1.01 15.93 7.09
N ARG A 80 0.70 16.60 8.20
CA ARG A 80 1.51 17.75 8.64
C ARG A 80 2.95 17.25 8.70
N SER A 81 3.84 17.82 7.91
CA SER A 81 5.25 17.40 7.84
C SER A 81 5.84 17.19 9.25
N ARG A 82 6.67 16.16 9.44
CA ARG A 82 7.41 15.92 10.71
C ARG A 82 8.08 17.19 11.24
N GLU A 83 8.53 18.07 10.36
CA GLU A 83 9.15 19.35 10.70
C GLU A 83 8.18 20.36 11.32
N ARG A 84 6.94 20.42 10.83
CA ARG A 84 5.86 21.23 11.40
C ARG A 84 5.36 20.63 12.71
N GLU A 85 5.40 19.30 12.87
CA GLU A 85 5.18 18.63 14.15
C GLU A 85 6.30 18.91 15.16
N ARG A 86 7.57 18.88 14.74
CA ARG A 86 8.73 19.32 15.56
C ARG A 86 8.60 20.79 15.97
N GLN A 87 8.19 21.67 15.07
CA GLN A 87 7.93 23.08 15.38
C GLN A 87 6.74 23.27 16.32
N LEU A 88 5.66 22.49 16.17
CA LEU A 88 4.51 22.52 17.08
C LEU A 88 4.85 21.93 18.47
N ALA A 89 5.67 20.87 18.52
CA ALA A 89 6.18 20.27 19.75
C ALA A 89 7.14 21.19 20.50
N SER A 90 8.02 21.89 19.77
CA SER A 90 8.90 22.95 20.29
C SER A 90 8.10 24.12 20.86
N ARG A 91 7.01 24.52 20.18
CA ARG A 91 6.22 25.69 20.55
C ARG A 91 5.19 25.40 21.66
N TRP A 92 4.68 24.16 21.76
CA TRP A 92 3.63 23.73 22.71
C TRP A 92 3.88 22.29 23.21
N PRO A 93 4.86 22.08 24.09
CA PRO A 93 5.25 20.74 24.55
C PRO A 93 4.16 20.01 25.33
N SER A 94 3.25 20.73 25.98
CA SER A 94 2.17 20.17 26.81
C SER A 94 0.96 19.63 26.04
N ARG A 95 0.88 19.85 24.71
CA ARG A 95 -0.31 19.49 23.90
C ARG A 95 -0.18 18.14 23.18
N ILE A 96 0.99 17.51 23.20
CA ILE A 96 1.27 16.25 22.50
C ILE A 96 1.47 15.15 23.54
N LYS A 97 0.56 14.17 23.60
CA LYS A 97 0.86 12.88 24.25
C LYS A 97 1.95 12.21 23.41
N PRO A 98 3.11 11.83 23.96
CA PRO A 98 4.16 11.22 23.15
C PRO A 98 3.61 9.95 22.51
N ALA A 99 3.59 9.91 21.18
CA ALA A 99 3.40 8.66 20.46
C ALA A 99 4.54 7.73 20.86
N LYS A 100 4.20 6.48 21.22
CA LYS A 100 5.11 5.38 21.59
C LYS A 100 6.48 5.51 20.91
N ALA A 101 7.48 5.95 21.65
CA ALA A 101 8.79 6.32 21.15
C ALA A 101 9.86 5.23 21.33
N SER A 102 9.49 3.94 21.46
CA SER A 102 10.44 2.91 21.89
C SER A 102 10.32 1.56 21.19
N GLU A 103 9.88 1.51 19.94
CA GLU A 103 9.83 0.24 19.18
C GLU A 103 10.25 0.46 17.73
N PHE A 104 11.44 1.01 17.57
CA PHE A 104 12.15 1.02 16.29
C PHE A 104 13.62 0.82 16.62
N GLU A 105 13.96 -0.39 17.08
CA GLU A 105 15.35 -0.80 17.14
C GLU A 105 15.93 -0.83 15.73
N LEU A 106 17.20 -0.44 15.69
CA LEU A 106 18.02 -0.15 14.54
C LEU A 106 18.00 -1.26 13.49
N ILE A 107 17.71 -0.92 12.24
CA ILE A 107 18.27 -1.67 11.11
C ILE A 107 19.67 -1.08 10.86
N PRO A 108 20.77 -1.82 11.08
CA PRO A 108 22.11 -1.32 10.79
C PRO A 108 22.30 -1.13 9.28
N GLN A 109 22.83 0.02 8.89
CA GLN A 109 23.00 0.46 7.49
C GLN A 109 24.19 -0.21 6.75
N SER A 110 24.57 -1.46 7.07
CA SER A 110 25.86 -2.01 6.62
C SER A 110 25.81 -3.09 5.53
N GLU A 111 24.66 -3.43 4.94
CA GLU A 111 24.59 -4.43 3.86
C GLU A 111 23.97 -3.86 2.59
N THR A 112 24.64 -2.88 1.98
CA THR A 112 24.43 -2.54 0.57
C THR A 112 25.77 -2.36 -0.10
N ALA A 113 26.53 -3.45 -0.19
CA ALA A 113 27.65 -3.59 -1.10
C ALA A 113 27.41 -4.81 -2.00
N CYS A 114 26.32 -4.80 -2.75
CA CYS A 114 26.22 -5.65 -3.93
C CYS A 114 27.02 -4.95 -5.03
N ALA A 115 28.29 -5.35 -5.18
CA ALA A 115 29.17 -4.88 -6.22
C ALA A 115 28.51 -5.12 -7.61
N PRO A 116 28.58 -4.16 -8.55
CA PRO A 116 28.09 -4.39 -9.90
C PRO A 116 28.91 -5.52 -10.57
N PRO A 117 28.26 -6.43 -11.33
CA PRO A 117 28.99 -7.47 -12.04
C PRO A 117 29.95 -6.84 -13.05
N GLN A 118 31.22 -7.23 -12.98
CA GLN A 118 32.24 -6.77 -13.92
C GLN A 118 31.88 -7.20 -15.34
N ALA A 119 31.94 -6.23 -16.25
CA ALA A 119 31.81 -6.44 -17.68
C ALA A 119 32.91 -7.40 -18.16
N VAL A 120 32.51 -8.53 -18.72
CA VAL A 120 33.39 -9.40 -19.50
C VAL A 120 33.55 -8.72 -20.87
N SER A 121 34.70 -8.09 -21.09
CA SER A 121 35.06 -7.57 -22.41
C SER A 121 35.47 -8.72 -23.33
N GLU A 122 34.72 -8.87 -24.41
CA GLU A 122 35.04 -9.66 -25.59
C GLU A 122 36.32 -9.16 -26.28
N ASN A 123 37.09 -10.12 -26.80
CA ASN A 123 37.91 -10.08 -28.02
C ASN A 123 38.99 -8.99 -28.19
N ALA A 124 40.25 -9.42 -28.11
CA ALA A 124 41.32 -8.91 -28.97
C ALA A 124 42.41 -9.97 -29.19
N LEU A 125 42.45 -10.48 -30.44
CA LEU A 125 43.55 -11.09 -31.20
C LEU A 125 44.10 -12.47 -30.77
#